data_AF-C6SZJ6-F1
#
_entry.id   AF-C6SZJ6-F1
#
_cell.length_a   1.000
_cell.length_b   1.000
_cell.length_c   1.000
_cell.angle_alpha   90.00
_cell.angle_beta   90.00
_cell.angle_gamma   90.00
#
_symmetry.space_group_name_H-M   'P 1'
#
loop_
_entity.id
_entity.type
_entity.pdbx_description
1 polymer ?
#
loop_
_entity_poly.entity_id
_entity_poly.type
_entity_poly.pdbx_seq_one_letter_code
_entity_poly.pdbx_strand_id
1 'polypeptide(L)'
;MANNNEEEEEAVAPMVKLGSYGGEVRLMVGGEESAAEETMLLWGIQQPTLSKPNAFVSQASLQLSLDSCGHSLSILQSPSSLGTPGVTGAVMWDSGVVLGKFLEHAVNSGMLVLQGKKIAELGSGCGLVGCIAALLGSEVIVTDLPDRLRLLRKNIETNMKHVSLRGSVTATELTWGEDPDPELIDPKPDFVIGSDVVYSEGAVVDPLETLMQLSGPNTTIFLAGELRNDAILEYFLEAAMDNFTIGRV
;
A
#
# COMPACT_ATOMS: atom_id res chain seq x y z
N MET A 1 25.72 -39.54 30.15
CA MET A 1 25.74 -38.25 29.44
C MET A 1 24.58 -38.31 28.46
N ALA A 2 23.44 -37.73 28.84
CA ALA A 2 22.29 -37.62 27.97
C ALA A 2 22.48 -36.35 27.14
N ASN A 3 22.53 -36.50 25.81
CA ASN A 3 22.44 -35.37 24.88
C ASN A 3 21.00 -34.86 24.92
N ASN A 4 20.79 -33.68 25.48
CA ASN A 4 19.63 -32.86 25.17
C ASN A 4 19.92 -32.21 23.80
N ASN A 5 19.42 -32.83 22.74
CA ASN A 5 19.09 -32.10 21.52
C ASN A 5 17.68 -31.56 21.74
N GLU A 6 17.59 -30.35 22.29
CA GLU A 6 16.37 -29.56 22.13
C GLU A 6 16.39 -29.06 20.68
N GLU A 7 15.62 -29.72 19.84
CA GLU A 7 15.19 -29.16 18.56
C GLU A 7 14.35 -27.92 18.93
N GLU A 8 14.92 -26.74 18.73
CA GLU A 8 14.16 -25.49 18.69
C GLU A 8 13.15 -25.62 17.55
N GLU A 9 11.93 -26.06 17.86
CA GLU A 9 10.78 -25.86 16.98
C GLU A 9 10.63 -24.34 16.81
N GLU A 10 11.05 -23.83 15.64
CA GLU A 10 10.68 -22.49 15.16
C GLU A 10 9.17 -22.33 15.36
N ALA A 11 8.78 -21.55 16.37
CA ALA A 11 7.39 -21.32 16.69
C ALA A 11 6.76 -20.55 15.53
N VAL A 12 6.03 -21.26 14.65
CA VAL A 12 5.34 -20.66 13.51
C VAL A 12 4.46 -19.52 14.02
N ALA A 13 4.76 -18.30 13.58
CA ALA A 13 4.06 -17.10 14.03
C ALA A 13 2.54 -17.25 13.93
N PRO A 14 1.77 -16.85 14.96
CA PRO A 14 0.34 -17.12 15.03
C PRO A 14 -0.43 -16.40 13.91
N MET A 15 -1.36 -17.12 13.29
CA MET A 15 -2.35 -16.53 12.37
C MET A 15 -3.44 -15.86 13.21
N VAL A 16 -3.65 -14.56 13.03
CA VAL A 16 -4.58 -13.75 13.81
C VAL A 16 -5.43 -12.85 12.92
N LYS A 17 -6.53 -12.31 13.45
CA LYS A 17 -7.25 -11.19 12.82
C LYS A 17 -6.60 -9.88 13.25
N LEU A 18 -6.46 -8.94 12.32
CA LEU A 18 -5.79 -7.66 12.57
C LEU A 18 -6.62 -6.49 12.03
N GLY A 19 -6.86 -5.50 12.89
CA GLY A 19 -7.64 -4.31 12.55
C GLY A 19 -9.04 -4.65 12.02
N SER A 20 -9.44 -3.95 10.96
CA SER A 20 -10.72 -4.17 10.27
C SER A 20 -10.67 -5.25 9.18
N TYR A 21 -9.54 -5.93 9.00
CA TYR A 21 -9.42 -7.03 8.05
C TYR A 21 -9.90 -8.34 8.69
N GLY A 22 -10.89 -8.98 8.07
CA GLY A 22 -11.52 -10.20 8.53
C GLY A 22 -10.79 -11.49 8.16
N GLY A 23 -9.78 -11.41 7.28
CA GLY A 23 -8.90 -12.53 6.93
C GLY A 23 -7.87 -12.82 8.02
N GLU A 24 -7.16 -13.93 7.87
CA GLU A 24 -6.05 -14.28 8.76
C GLU A 24 -4.76 -13.63 8.27
N VAL A 25 -3.97 -13.15 9.23
CA VAL A 25 -2.69 -12.46 9.00
C VAL A 25 -1.63 -13.13 9.86
N ARG A 26 -0.45 -13.37 9.30
CA ARG A 26 0.71 -13.82 10.06
C ARG A 26 1.29 -12.63 10.81
N LEU A 27 1.19 -12.65 12.15
CA LEU A 27 1.69 -11.57 12.98
C LEU A 27 3.23 -11.55 12.98
N MET A 28 3.84 -10.36 12.91
CA MET A 28 5.27 -10.19 13.19
C MET A 28 5.46 -10.06 14.69
N VAL A 29 6.35 -10.87 15.27
CA VAL A 29 6.57 -10.90 16.73
C VAL A 29 7.69 -9.92 17.06
N GLY A 30 7.48 -8.94 17.94
CA GLY A 30 8.44 -7.84 18.12
C GLY A 30 9.89 -8.28 18.42
N GLY A 31 10.86 -7.57 17.82
CA GLY A 31 12.31 -7.76 17.97
C GLY A 31 13.04 -7.59 16.62
N GLU A 32 14.32 -7.19 16.65
CA GLU A 32 15.17 -7.08 15.43
C GLU A 32 15.16 -8.39 14.64
N GLU A 33 15.17 -9.54 15.33
CA GLU A 33 15.12 -10.86 14.70
C GLU A 33 13.87 -11.07 13.84
N SER A 34 12.71 -10.48 14.16
CA SER A 34 11.49 -10.69 13.36
C SER A 34 11.47 -9.90 12.05
N ALA A 35 12.11 -8.74 11.98
CA ALA A 35 12.22 -7.98 10.73
C ALA A 35 13.22 -8.67 9.78
N ALA A 36 14.35 -9.13 10.34
CA ALA A 36 15.32 -9.95 9.64
C ALA A 36 14.70 -11.28 9.16
N GLU A 37 13.95 -11.98 10.01
CA GLU A 37 13.26 -13.24 9.66
C GLU A 37 12.25 -13.05 8.52
N GLU A 38 11.44 -11.99 8.54
CA GLU A 38 10.49 -11.75 7.45
C GLU A 38 11.23 -11.49 6.14
N THR A 39 12.28 -10.67 6.19
CA THR A 39 13.11 -10.36 5.04
C THR A 39 13.77 -11.62 4.50
N MET A 40 14.31 -12.46 5.38
CA MET A 40 14.89 -13.77 5.06
C MET A 40 13.85 -14.75 4.49
N LEU A 41 12.62 -14.74 5.00
CA LEU A 41 11.53 -15.55 4.46
C LEU A 41 11.24 -15.15 3.01
N LEU A 42 11.12 -13.85 2.72
CA LEU A 42 10.88 -13.34 1.37
C LEU A 42 11.99 -13.76 0.39
N TRP A 43 13.25 -13.77 0.83
CA TRP A 43 14.38 -14.32 0.08
C TRP A 43 14.30 -15.85 -0.07
N GLY A 44 13.92 -16.56 0.99
CA GLY A 44 13.78 -18.02 1.02
C GLY A 44 12.70 -18.55 0.07
N ILE A 45 11.59 -17.82 -0.06
CA ILE A 45 10.55 -18.09 -1.07
C ILE A 45 10.90 -17.52 -2.46
N GLN A 46 12.10 -16.98 -2.62
CA GLN A 46 12.66 -16.47 -3.87
C GLN A 46 11.82 -15.38 -4.53
N GLN A 47 11.11 -14.55 -3.77
CA GLN A 47 10.27 -13.48 -4.33
C GLN A 47 11.05 -12.55 -5.28
N PRO A 48 12.26 -12.04 -4.94
CA PRO A 48 13.01 -11.15 -5.83
C PRO A 48 13.49 -11.82 -7.14
N THR A 49 13.53 -13.16 -7.18
CA THR A 49 14.15 -13.93 -8.28
C THR A 49 13.14 -14.72 -9.12
N LEU A 50 12.03 -15.18 -8.56
CA LEU A 50 10.99 -15.95 -9.27
C LEU A 50 9.86 -15.07 -9.83
N SER A 51 9.63 -13.90 -9.24
CA SER A 51 8.68 -12.91 -9.75
C SER A 51 9.43 -11.99 -10.71
N LYS A 52 9.03 -11.96 -11.98
CA LYS A 52 9.57 -10.98 -12.92
C LYS A 52 9.10 -9.58 -12.47
N PRO A 53 9.99 -8.63 -12.16
CA PRO A 53 9.58 -7.28 -11.82
C PRO A 53 8.76 -6.66 -12.96
N ASN A 54 7.71 -5.92 -12.62
CA ASN A 54 6.82 -5.28 -13.59
C ASN A 54 6.20 -6.28 -14.59
N ALA A 55 5.69 -7.40 -14.07
CA ALA A 55 4.99 -8.42 -14.85
C ALA A 55 3.60 -7.95 -15.32
N PHE A 56 2.91 -7.09 -14.56
CA PHE A 56 1.55 -6.66 -14.88
C PHE A 56 1.50 -5.35 -15.67
N VAL A 57 2.45 -4.45 -15.41
CA VAL A 57 2.44 -3.10 -15.99
C VAL A 57 3.65 -2.89 -16.90
N SER A 58 3.41 -2.33 -18.09
CA SER A 58 4.47 -1.79 -18.94
C SER A 58 4.65 -0.30 -18.71
N GLN A 59 5.78 0.09 -18.11
CA GLN A 59 6.15 1.48 -17.88
C GLN A 59 6.51 2.23 -19.16
N ALA A 60 6.67 1.52 -20.29
CA ALA A 60 6.83 2.13 -21.61
C ALA A 60 5.49 2.55 -22.25
N SER A 61 4.37 2.02 -21.75
CA SER A 61 3.03 2.35 -22.25
C SER A 61 2.55 3.70 -21.71
N LEU A 62 1.83 4.47 -22.52
CA LEU A 62 1.18 5.71 -22.08
C LEU A 62 -0.10 5.47 -21.26
N GLN A 63 -0.57 4.23 -21.23
CA GLN A 63 -1.81 3.85 -20.56
C GLN A 63 -1.76 2.41 -20.06
N LEU A 64 -2.32 2.18 -18.89
CA LEU A 64 -2.71 0.87 -18.36
C LEU A 64 -4.23 0.74 -18.45
N SER A 65 -4.71 -0.39 -18.97
CA SER A 65 -6.13 -0.75 -18.91
C SER A 65 -6.31 -1.92 -17.94
N LEU A 66 -7.22 -1.79 -16.97
CA LEU A 66 -7.47 -2.80 -15.95
C LEU A 66 -8.97 -2.90 -15.65
N ASP A 67 -9.53 -4.10 -15.73
CA ASP A 67 -10.90 -4.32 -15.28
C ASP A 67 -10.93 -4.50 -13.76
N SER A 68 -11.76 -3.76 -13.03
CA SER A 68 -11.99 -3.92 -11.59
C SER A 68 -13.38 -3.43 -11.19
N CYS A 69 -14.00 -4.10 -10.23
CA CYS A 69 -15.32 -3.76 -9.70
C CYS A 69 -16.40 -3.70 -10.79
N GLY A 70 -16.28 -4.51 -11.84
CA GLY A 70 -17.16 -4.50 -13.01
C GLY A 70 -16.98 -3.32 -13.98
N HIS A 71 -15.91 -2.54 -13.82
CA HIS A 71 -15.59 -1.38 -14.66
C HIS A 71 -14.23 -1.57 -15.34
N SER A 72 -14.07 -1.02 -16.55
CA SER A 72 -12.78 -0.99 -17.24
C SER A 72 -12.10 0.34 -16.96
N LEU A 73 -11.01 0.31 -16.19
CA LEU A 73 -10.24 1.49 -15.81
C LEU A 73 -9.15 1.78 -16.84
N SER A 74 -8.98 3.06 -17.16
CA SER A 74 -7.96 3.59 -18.05
C SER A 74 -7.07 4.55 -17.27
N ILE A 75 -5.87 4.08 -16.90
CA ILE A 75 -4.90 4.84 -16.12
C ILE A 75 -3.83 5.36 -17.06
N LEU A 76 -3.75 6.69 -17.21
CA LEU A 76 -2.72 7.35 -17.99
C LEU A 76 -1.39 7.34 -17.24
N GLN A 77 -0.32 7.18 -18.00
CA GLN A 77 1.07 7.18 -17.52
C GLN A 77 1.87 8.24 -18.28
N SER A 78 2.97 8.70 -17.68
CA SER A 78 3.95 9.59 -18.30
C SER A 78 5.35 8.97 -18.25
N PRO A 79 5.64 7.98 -19.11
CA PRO A 79 6.95 7.29 -19.16
C PRO A 79 8.13 8.23 -19.36
N SER A 80 7.95 9.31 -20.11
CA SER A 80 9.00 10.31 -20.36
C SER A 80 9.49 10.98 -19.07
N SER A 81 8.69 10.97 -18.01
CA SER A 81 9.03 11.53 -16.71
C SER A 81 9.95 10.62 -15.89
N LEU A 82 10.02 9.31 -16.18
CA LEU A 82 10.87 8.36 -15.46
C LEU A 82 12.38 8.64 -15.59
N GLY A 83 12.79 9.39 -16.62
CA GLY A 83 14.19 9.78 -16.79
C GLY A 83 14.65 10.87 -15.80
N THR A 84 13.74 11.47 -15.03
CA THR A 84 14.05 12.49 -14.03
C THR A 84 14.28 11.82 -12.65
N PRO A 85 15.44 12.03 -12.00
CA PRO A 85 15.69 11.50 -10.66
C PRO A 85 14.57 11.88 -9.68
N GLY A 86 14.08 10.91 -8.91
CA GLY A 86 12.99 11.10 -7.95
C GLY A 86 11.57 11.08 -8.54
N VAL A 87 11.42 10.88 -9.86
CA VAL A 87 10.10 10.83 -10.51
C VAL A 87 9.70 9.38 -10.82
N THR A 88 9.07 8.72 -9.85
CA THR A 88 8.57 7.33 -9.97
C THR A 88 7.04 7.26 -10.05
N GLY A 89 6.32 8.20 -9.42
CA GLY A 89 4.85 8.23 -9.39
C GLY A 89 4.15 8.59 -10.71
N ALA A 90 4.90 8.79 -11.79
CA ALA A 90 4.36 9.12 -13.12
C ALA A 90 3.92 7.89 -13.93
N VAL A 91 4.23 6.68 -13.46
CA VAL A 91 3.82 5.41 -14.06
C VAL A 91 3.20 4.50 -13.01
N MET A 92 2.51 3.46 -13.46
CA MET A 92 1.99 2.42 -12.60
C MET A 92 3.07 1.40 -12.26
N TRP A 93 2.98 0.90 -11.04
CA TRP A 93 3.80 -0.19 -10.51
C TRP A 93 2.92 -1.38 -10.17
N ASP A 94 3.48 -2.58 -10.20
CA ASP A 94 2.75 -3.82 -10.00
C ASP A 94 2.09 -3.89 -8.62
N SER A 95 2.73 -3.38 -7.56
CA SER A 95 2.16 -3.36 -6.21
C SER A 95 0.84 -2.60 -6.13
N GLY A 96 0.66 -1.55 -6.94
CA GLY A 96 -0.63 -0.84 -7.04
C GLY A 96 -1.73 -1.70 -7.67
N VAL A 97 -1.39 -2.52 -8.67
CA VAL A 97 -2.34 -3.48 -9.27
C VAL A 97 -2.69 -4.57 -8.26
N VAL A 98 -1.69 -5.12 -7.58
CA VAL A 98 -1.87 -6.16 -6.55
C VAL A 98 -2.74 -5.65 -5.41
N LEU A 99 -2.44 -4.46 -4.86
CA LEU A 99 -3.22 -3.88 -3.77
C LEU A 99 -4.67 -3.60 -4.19
N GLY A 100 -4.88 -3.01 -5.37
CA GLY A 100 -6.23 -2.78 -5.89
C GLY A 100 -7.03 -4.08 -6.02
N LYS A 101 -6.39 -5.14 -6.54
CA LYS A 101 -7.03 -6.46 -6.67
C LYS A 101 -7.26 -7.17 -5.36
N PHE A 102 -6.36 -6.99 -4.40
CA PHE A 102 -6.53 -7.46 -3.04
C PHE A 102 -7.76 -6.82 -2.39
N LEU A 103 -7.91 -5.49 -2.46
CA LEU A 103 -9.08 -4.79 -1.90
C LEU A 103 -10.39 -5.27 -2.53
N GLU A 104 -10.43 -5.38 -3.87
CA GLU A 104 -11.60 -5.91 -4.59
C GLU A 104 -11.95 -7.33 -4.13
N HIS A 105 -10.97 -8.22 -4.04
CA HIS A 105 -11.18 -9.60 -3.59
C HIS A 105 -11.64 -9.68 -2.13
N ALA A 106 -11.02 -8.90 -1.24
CA ALA A 106 -11.33 -8.88 0.18
C ALA A 106 -12.76 -8.40 0.44
N VAL A 107 -13.22 -7.37 -0.29
CA VAL A 107 -14.61 -6.90 -0.23
C VAL A 107 -15.58 -7.93 -0.77
N ASN A 108 -15.31 -8.51 -1.95
CA ASN A 108 -16.17 -9.51 -2.56
C ASN A 108 -16.32 -10.79 -1.72
N SER A 109 -15.27 -11.13 -0.97
CA SER A 109 -15.24 -12.30 -0.07
C SER A 109 -15.80 -12.01 1.33
N GLY A 110 -16.23 -10.77 1.60
CA GLY A 110 -16.75 -10.36 2.91
C GLY A 110 -15.70 -10.25 4.01
N MET A 111 -14.40 -10.27 3.65
CA MET A 111 -13.28 -10.09 4.59
C MET A 111 -13.02 -8.61 4.88
N LEU A 112 -13.55 -7.69 4.08
CA LEU A 112 -13.34 -6.27 4.24
C LEU A 112 -14.63 -5.51 3.90
N VAL A 113 -14.93 -4.46 4.66
CA VAL A 113 -16.06 -3.57 4.39
C VAL A 113 -15.52 -2.16 4.16
N LEU A 114 -15.64 -1.69 2.91
CA LEU A 114 -15.14 -0.39 2.46
C LEU A 114 -16.24 0.63 2.18
N GLN A 115 -17.50 0.20 2.07
CA GLN A 115 -18.63 1.08 1.78
C GLN A 115 -18.82 2.11 2.89
N GLY A 116 -18.79 3.41 2.53
CA GLY A 116 -18.94 4.54 3.45
C GLY A 116 -17.74 4.75 4.37
N LYS A 117 -16.59 4.16 4.06
CA LYS A 117 -15.36 4.28 4.84
C LYS A 117 -14.46 5.40 4.31
N LYS A 118 -13.85 6.16 5.21
CA LYS A 118 -12.88 7.20 4.87
C LYS A 118 -11.52 6.57 4.66
N ILE A 119 -10.90 6.84 3.51
CA ILE A 119 -9.59 6.29 3.13
C ILE A 119 -8.63 7.41 2.75
N ALA A 120 -7.41 7.35 3.27
CA ALA A 120 -6.29 8.14 2.79
C ALA A 120 -5.30 7.25 2.02
N GLU A 121 -4.99 7.58 0.76
CA GLU A 121 -3.95 6.90 -0.01
C GLU A 121 -2.65 7.72 -0.01
N LEU A 122 -1.55 7.11 0.44
CA LEU A 122 -0.20 7.67 0.42
C LEU A 122 0.54 7.30 -0.86
N GLY A 123 1.16 8.27 -1.52
CA GLY A 123 1.97 8.03 -2.72
C GLY A 123 1.16 7.43 -3.86
N SER A 124 0.04 8.07 -4.19
CA SER A 124 -0.98 7.51 -5.07
C SER A 124 -0.50 7.32 -6.51
N GLY A 125 0.55 8.04 -6.92
CA GLY A 125 1.11 8.06 -8.25
C GLY A 125 0.06 8.38 -9.30
N CYS A 126 -0.37 7.36 -10.03
CA CYS A 126 -1.39 7.46 -11.06
C CYS A 126 -2.83 7.29 -10.52
N GLY A 127 -3.02 6.89 -9.25
CA GLY A 127 -4.30 6.88 -8.53
C GLY A 127 -5.16 5.63 -8.71
N LEU A 128 -4.58 4.52 -9.17
CA LEU A 128 -5.36 3.30 -9.45
C LEU A 128 -6.03 2.75 -8.18
N VAL A 129 -5.30 2.64 -7.06
CA VAL A 129 -5.81 1.97 -5.86
C VAL A 129 -6.95 2.78 -5.26
N GLY A 130 -6.79 4.09 -5.11
CA GLY A 130 -7.85 4.97 -4.65
C GLY A 130 -9.06 5.00 -5.58
N CYS A 131 -8.86 4.88 -6.89
CA CYS A 131 -9.97 4.70 -7.83
C CYS A 131 -10.75 3.41 -7.56
N ILE A 132 -10.06 2.29 -7.35
CA ILE A 132 -10.70 1.01 -7.01
C ILE A 132 -11.42 1.10 -5.66
N ALA A 133 -10.81 1.69 -4.64
CA ALA A 133 -11.43 1.90 -3.33
C ALA A 133 -12.72 2.74 -3.41
N ALA A 134 -12.74 3.79 -4.23
CA ALA A 134 -13.95 4.58 -4.46
C ALA A 134 -15.06 3.78 -5.17
N LEU A 135 -14.71 2.90 -6.11
CA LEU A 135 -15.66 1.98 -6.75
C LEU A 135 -16.24 0.96 -5.77
N LEU A 136 -15.45 0.57 -4.76
CA LEU A 136 -15.88 -0.26 -3.63
C LEU A 136 -16.72 0.51 -2.59
N GLY A 137 -16.98 1.80 -2.82
CA GLY A 137 -17.91 2.62 -2.06
C GLY A 137 -17.29 3.47 -0.96
N SER A 138 -15.96 3.59 -0.91
CA SER A 138 -15.26 4.45 0.05
C SER A 138 -15.26 5.93 -0.32
N GLU A 139 -15.06 6.78 0.67
CA GLU A 139 -14.75 8.20 0.53
C GLU A 139 -13.23 8.35 0.58
N VAL A 140 -12.60 8.51 -0.58
CA VAL A 140 -11.14 8.41 -0.73
C VAL A 140 -10.51 9.77 -0.95
N ILE A 141 -9.44 10.04 -0.21
CA ILE A 141 -8.53 11.16 -0.45
C ILE A 141 -7.20 10.56 -0.89
N VAL A 142 -6.86 10.75 -2.16
CA VAL A 142 -5.59 10.31 -2.73
C VAL A 142 -4.55 11.42 -2.62
N THR A 143 -3.37 11.08 -2.14
CA THR A 143 -2.30 12.04 -1.87
C THR A 143 -1.03 11.73 -2.64
N ASP A 144 -0.33 12.78 -3.08
CA ASP A 144 0.99 12.71 -3.68
C ASP A 144 1.65 14.11 -3.69
N LEU A 145 2.89 14.19 -4.18
CA LEU A 145 3.63 15.42 -4.40
C LEU A 145 2.92 16.34 -5.41
N PRO A 146 3.09 17.67 -5.29
CA PRO A 146 2.38 18.65 -6.12
C PRO A 146 2.55 18.43 -7.64
N ASP A 147 3.71 17.94 -8.07
CA ASP A 147 4.02 17.69 -9.48
C ASP A 147 3.36 16.40 -10.04
N ARG A 148 2.74 15.55 -9.19
CA ARG A 148 1.95 14.38 -9.58
C ARG A 148 0.45 14.68 -9.67
N LEU A 149 -0.04 15.66 -8.91
CA LEU A 149 -1.48 15.94 -8.79
C LEU A 149 -2.18 16.17 -10.14
N ARG A 150 -1.49 16.77 -11.12
CA ARG A 150 -2.07 16.98 -12.46
C ARG A 150 -2.41 15.66 -13.17
N LEU A 151 -1.51 14.67 -13.11
CA LEU A 151 -1.75 13.35 -13.72
C LEU A 151 -2.82 12.60 -12.93
N LEU A 152 -2.69 12.62 -11.60
CA LEU A 152 -3.61 11.98 -10.67
C LEU A 152 -5.06 12.45 -10.87
N ARG A 153 -5.30 13.76 -10.86
CA ARG A 153 -6.63 14.35 -11.12
C ARG A 153 -7.18 13.97 -12.50
N LYS A 154 -6.35 13.94 -13.53
CA LYS A 154 -6.77 13.53 -14.87
C LYS A 154 -7.21 12.06 -14.92
N ASN A 155 -6.51 11.18 -14.20
CA ASN A 155 -6.90 9.78 -14.09
C ASN A 155 -8.21 9.62 -13.31
N ILE A 156 -8.39 10.35 -12.22
CA ILE A 156 -9.67 10.38 -11.49
C ILE A 156 -10.80 10.82 -12.43
N GLU A 157 -10.66 11.95 -13.12
CA GLU A 157 -11.68 12.45 -14.05
C GLU A 157 -12.01 11.44 -15.15
N THR A 158 -10.99 10.77 -15.70
CA THR A 158 -11.16 9.79 -16.78
C THR A 158 -11.99 8.59 -16.32
N ASN A 159 -11.79 8.13 -15.09
CA ASN A 159 -12.38 6.90 -14.59
C ASN A 159 -13.70 7.10 -13.82
N MET A 160 -13.91 8.29 -13.24
CA MET A 160 -15.01 8.53 -12.30
C MET A 160 -16.17 9.32 -12.89
N LYS A 161 -15.94 10.07 -13.98
CA LYS A 161 -16.93 11.02 -14.53
C LYS A 161 -18.25 10.36 -14.99
N HIS A 162 -18.19 9.11 -15.43
CA HIS A 162 -19.35 8.41 -16.02
C HIS A 162 -19.84 7.23 -15.18
N VAL A 163 -19.28 7.06 -13.97
CA VAL A 163 -19.64 5.97 -13.07
C VAL A 163 -20.62 6.49 -12.03
N SER A 164 -21.71 5.75 -11.82
CA SER A 164 -22.62 6.00 -10.70
C SER A 164 -21.98 5.48 -9.41
N LEU A 165 -21.07 6.27 -8.86
CA LEU A 165 -20.27 5.88 -7.71
C LEU A 165 -21.11 5.82 -6.43
N ARG A 166 -20.87 4.79 -5.62
CA ARG A 166 -21.34 4.71 -4.24
C ARG A 166 -20.36 5.35 -3.24
N GLY A 167 -19.19 5.75 -3.72
CA GLY A 167 -18.13 6.42 -2.99
C GLY A 167 -17.67 7.70 -3.70
N SER A 168 -16.53 8.22 -3.31
CA SER A 168 -15.92 9.41 -3.88
C SER A 168 -14.39 9.27 -3.90
N VAL A 169 -13.74 10.00 -4.80
CA VAL A 169 -12.28 10.15 -4.79
C VAL A 169 -11.91 11.58 -5.11
N THR A 170 -11.05 12.15 -4.27
CA THR A 170 -10.48 13.50 -4.44
C THR A 170 -8.97 13.44 -4.30
N ALA A 171 -8.26 14.35 -4.94
CA ALA A 171 -6.81 14.44 -4.83
C ALA A 171 -6.41 15.66 -4.01
N THR A 172 -5.44 15.49 -3.11
CA THR A 172 -4.79 16.57 -2.37
C THR A 172 -3.28 16.39 -2.32
N GLU A 173 -2.57 17.46 -2.02
CA GLU A 173 -1.12 17.44 -1.84
C GLU A 173 -0.76 16.85 -0.48
N LEU A 174 0.27 16.01 -0.44
CA LEU A 174 0.91 15.61 0.81
C LEU A 174 2.37 15.28 0.55
N THR A 175 3.26 16.07 1.14
CA THR A 175 4.66 15.68 1.30
C THR A 175 4.78 14.88 2.60
N TRP A 176 5.42 13.72 2.54
CA TRP A 176 5.61 12.91 3.74
C TRP A 176 6.48 13.63 4.76
N GLY A 177 6.15 13.48 6.04
CA GLY A 177 6.80 14.17 7.17
C GLY A 177 6.30 15.60 7.39
N GLU A 178 5.48 16.15 6.50
CA GLU A 178 4.81 17.43 6.71
C GLU A 178 3.42 17.26 7.33
N ASP A 179 2.90 18.31 7.98
CA ASP A 179 1.57 18.30 8.60
C ASP A 179 0.48 18.04 7.54
N PRO A 180 -0.33 16.96 7.68
CA PRO A 180 -1.40 16.68 6.72
C PRO A 180 -2.53 17.71 6.81
N ASP A 181 -3.23 17.91 5.70
CA ASP A 181 -4.45 18.73 5.68
C ASP A 181 -5.45 18.23 6.75
N PRO A 182 -6.11 19.11 7.52
CA PRO A 182 -7.17 18.73 8.45
C PRO A 182 -8.21 17.77 7.86
N GLU A 183 -8.54 17.89 6.57
CA GLU A 183 -9.47 16.99 5.88
C GLU A 183 -8.96 15.53 5.86
N LEU A 184 -7.65 15.29 5.90
CA LEU A 184 -7.09 13.94 5.99
C LEU A 184 -7.21 13.35 7.40
N ILE A 185 -7.20 14.18 8.45
CA ILE A 185 -7.02 13.73 9.84
C ILE A 185 -8.23 13.98 10.76
N ASP A 186 -9.22 14.75 10.33
CA ASP A 186 -10.43 15.06 11.11
C ASP A 186 -11.72 14.71 10.32
N PRO A 187 -12.41 13.60 10.67
CA PRO A 187 -11.97 12.54 11.56
C PRO A 187 -10.80 11.75 10.96
N LYS A 188 -10.09 10.96 11.78
CA LYS A 188 -9.07 10.02 11.27
C LYS A 188 -9.68 9.05 10.25
N PRO A 189 -8.95 8.67 9.20
CA PRO A 189 -9.40 7.70 8.22
C PRO A 189 -9.63 6.33 8.88
N ASP A 190 -10.63 5.60 8.39
CA ASP A 190 -10.81 4.20 8.74
C ASP A 190 -9.66 3.35 8.17
N PHE A 191 -9.16 3.71 6.98
CA PHE A 191 -8.04 3.04 6.34
C PHE A 191 -6.99 4.00 5.79
N VAL A 192 -5.72 3.61 5.93
CA VAL A 192 -4.62 4.19 5.17
C VAL A 192 -4.12 3.12 4.20
N ILE A 193 -3.94 3.49 2.93
CA ILE A 193 -3.45 2.56 1.90
C ILE A 193 -2.23 3.16 1.19
N GLY A 194 -1.31 2.31 0.73
CA GLY A 194 -0.15 2.75 -0.03
C GLY A 194 0.50 1.61 -0.80
N SER A 195 0.95 1.91 -2.02
CA SER A 195 1.69 0.94 -2.84
C SER A 195 3.07 1.48 -3.21
N ASP A 196 4.12 0.67 -3.00
CA ASP A 196 5.52 1.03 -3.22
C ASP A 196 5.94 2.34 -2.51
N VAL A 197 5.44 2.56 -1.29
CA VAL A 197 5.79 3.74 -0.47
C VAL A 197 7.11 3.58 0.29
N VAL A 198 7.60 2.35 0.45
CA VAL A 198 8.88 2.02 1.09
C VAL A 198 9.89 1.64 0.02
N TYR A 199 10.71 2.60 -0.43
CA TYR A 199 11.64 2.36 -1.56
C TYR A 199 13.00 3.07 -1.47
N SER A 200 13.21 3.99 -0.51
CA SER A 200 14.48 4.70 -0.37
C SER A 200 14.89 4.86 1.09
N GLU A 201 16.18 4.67 1.39
CA GLU A 201 16.75 4.72 2.75
C GLU A 201 16.47 6.06 3.45
N GLY A 202 16.56 7.16 2.70
CA GLY A 202 16.29 8.51 3.22
C GLY A 202 14.81 8.80 3.50
N ALA A 203 13.91 7.91 3.10
CA ALA A 203 12.46 8.11 3.20
C ALA A 203 11.80 7.00 4.04
N VAL A 204 12.45 6.42 5.05
CA VAL A 204 11.75 5.53 5.98
C VAL A 204 11.07 6.33 7.10
N VAL A 205 11.73 7.39 7.58
CA VAL A 205 11.24 8.23 8.68
C VAL A 205 9.99 9.01 8.28
N ASP A 206 10.05 9.73 7.17
CA ASP A 206 8.97 10.62 6.71
C ASP A 206 7.62 9.90 6.47
N PRO A 207 7.54 8.76 5.73
CA PRO A 207 6.29 8.05 5.58
C PRO A 207 5.85 7.39 6.89
N LEU A 208 6.77 6.97 7.77
CA LEU A 208 6.38 6.45 9.08
C LEU A 208 5.72 7.54 9.94
N GLU A 209 6.30 8.74 9.98
CA GLU A 209 5.71 9.90 10.64
C GLU A 209 4.34 10.24 10.06
N THR A 210 4.22 10.22 8.73
CA THR A 210 2.94 10.44 8.04
C THR A 210 1.91 9.36 8.40
N LEU A 211 2.30 8.09 8.46
CA LEU A 211 1.42 6.99 8.88
C LEU A 211 0.91 7.19 10.31
N MET A 212 1.78 7.63 11.23
CA MET A 212 1.38 7.95 12.61
C MET A 212 0.42 9.14 12.64
N GLN A 213 0.69 10.19 11.87
CA GLN A 213 -0.19 11.36 11.77
C GLN A 213 -1.55 11.01 11.14
N LEU A 214 -1.62 10.09 10.18
CA LEU A 214 -2.88 9.67 9.57
C LEU A 214 -3.64 8.63 10.38
N SER A 215 -3.00 7.96 11.33
CA SER A 215 -3.61 6.82 12.03
C SER A 215 -4.14 7.17 13.41
N GLY A 216 -5.23 6.52 13.79
CA GLY A 216 -5.72 6.44 15.16
C GLY A 216 -5.87 4.97 15.60
N PRO A 217 -6.37 4.72 16.82
CA PRO A 217 -6.50 3.36 17.37
C PRO A 217 -7.39 2.40 16.56
N ASN A 218 -8.25 2.93 15.69
CA ASN A 218 -9.18 2.15 14.86
C ASN A 218 -8.79 2.15 13.37
N THR A 219 -7.71 2.84 12.99
CA THR A 219 -7.27 2.91 11.60
C THR A 219 -6.57 1.61 11.21
N THR A 220 -6.93 1.04 10.07
CA THR A 220 -6.27 -0.15 9.52
C THR A 220 -5.42 0.23 8.31
N ILE A 221 -4.16 -0.19 8.28
CA ILE A 221 -3.21 0.21 7.24
C ILE A 221 -2.95 -0.98 6.30
N PHE A 222 -3.04 -0.75 4.99
CA PHE A 222 -2.61 -1.73 3.97
C PHE A 222 -1.46 -1.16 3.15
N LEU A 223 -0.29 -1.77 3.26
CA LEU A 223 0.86 -1.47 2.42
C LEU A 223 1.16 -2.66 1.51
N ALA A 224 1.38 -2.38 0.22
CA ALA A 224 1.89 -3.36 -0.73
C ALA A 224 3.16 -2.84 -1.36
N GLY A 225 4.18 -3.68 -1.51
CA GLY A 225 5.44 -3.26 -2.11
C GLY A 225 6.21 -4.43 -2.69
N GLU A 226 6.99 -4.16 -3.73
CA GLU A 226 7.98 -5.11 -4.24
C GLU A 226 9.27 -5.00 -3.40
N LEU A 227 9.80 -6.12 -2.94
CA LEU A 227 11.08 -6.14 -2.23
C LEU A 227 12.22 -5.79 -3.22
N ARG A 228 12.73 -4.56 -3.11
CA ARG A 228 13.84 -4.05 -3.95
C ARG A 228 15.16 -3.98 -3.19
N ASN A 229 15.09 -3.68 -1.90
CA ASN A 229 16.23 -3.59 -0.99
C ASN A 229 15.75 -4.08 0.37
N ASP A 230 16.37 -5.16 0.83
CA ASP A 230 16.11 -5.82 2.10
C ASP A 230 16.42 -4.92 3.29
N ALA A 231 17.58 -4.28 3.32
CA ALA A 231 17.97 -3.39 4.41
C ALA A 231 16.96 -2.24 4.61
N ILE A 232 16.37 -1.71 3.54
CA ILE A 232 15.34 -0.66 3.63
C ILE A 232 14.05 -1.20 4.24
N LEU A 233 13.60 -2.38 3.79
CA LEU A 233 12.38 -2.98 4.30
C LEU A 233 12.54 -3.37 5.77
N GLU A 234 13.66 -3.99 6.12
CA GLU A 234 14.02 -4.36 7.49
C GLU A 234 14.00 -3.14 8.40
N TYR A 235 14.73 -2.07 8.02
CA TYR A 235 14.74 -0.82 8.79
C TYR A 235 13.35 -0.18 8.94
N PHE A 236 12.51 -0.23 7.89
CA PHE A 236 11.13 0.24 7.98
C PHE A 236 10.29 -0.60 8.94
N LEU A 237 10.39 -1.93 8.87
CA LEU A 237 9.63 -2.84 9.75
C LEU A 237 10.06 -2.66 11.21
N GLU A 238 11.35 -2.59 11.48
CA GLU A 238 11.89 -2.31 12.82
C GLU A 238 11.31 -1.02 13.40
N ALA A 239 11.41 0.09 12.67
CA ALA A 239 10.89 1.37 13.13
C ALA A 239 9.36 1.39 13.26
N ALA A 240 8.65 0.69 12.36
CA ALA A 240 7.19 0.65 12.38
C ALA A 240 6.64 -0.20 13.56
N MET A 241 7.35 -1.25 13.97
CA MET A 241 6.92 -2.10 15.09
C MET A 241 6.85 -1.36 16.43
N ASP A 242 7.54 -0.24 16.60
CA ASP A 242 7.46 0.60 17.80
C ASP A 242 6.08 1.24 17.99
N ASN A 243 5.34 1.47 16.90
CA ASN A 243 4.07 2.22 16.91
C ASN A 243 2.89 1.44 16.33
N PHE A 244 3.15 0.36 15.59
CA PHE A 244 2.14 -0.40 14.88
C PHE A 244 2.23 -1.90 15.17
N THR A 245 1.06 -2.55 15.23
CA THR A 245 0.99 -4.01 15.13
C THR A 245 1.00 -4.41 13.67
N ILE A 246 2.05 -5.13 13.24
CA ILE A 246 2.27 -5.49 11.84
C ILE A 246 1.98 -6.96 11.62
N GLY A 247 1.36 -7.28 10.48
CA GLY A 247 1.26 -8.66 10.03
C GLY A 247 1.26 -8.75 8.52
N ARG A 248 1.70 -9.91 8.02
CA ARG A 248 1.74 -10.24 6.60
C ARG A 248 0.54 -11.10 6.19
N VAL A 249 -0.05 -10.76 5.05
CA VAL A 249 -1.07 -11.57 4.36
C VAL A 249 -0.41 -12.61 3.46
#